data_AF-A0A257GV54-F1
#
_entry.id   AF-A0A257GV54-F1
#
_cell.length_a   1.000
_cell.length_b   1.000
_cell.length_c   1.000
_cell.angle_alpha   90.00
_cell.angle_beta   90.00
_cell.angle_gamma   90.00
#
_symmetry.space_group_name_H-M   'P 1'
#
loop_
_entity.id
_entity.type
_entity.pdbx_description
1 polymer ?
#
loop_
_entity_poly.entity_id
_entity_poly.type
_entity_poly.pdbx_seq_one_letter_code
_entity_poly.pdbx_strand_id
1 'polypeptide(L)'
;KASVDLGANSPGNILVLGFTVVTDQWIRLDGSITALGGTVNNHAEVIIERVNGNDRQGVDLEFMPGEFHKNVFLASGLYEITGHASAASNGNDMTGSSFDFVITTVPEPGTWLLMGLGLLAVMRRYQKGSAP
;
A
#
# COMPACT_ATOMS: atom_id res chain seq x y z
N LYS A 1 -12.02 7.25 -1.37
CA LYS A 1 -10.65 7.24 -1.93
C LYS A 1 -9.76 7.94 -0.90
N ALA A 2 -9.13 7.21 0.00
CA ALA A 2 -8.14 7.79 0.89
C ALA A 2 -6.80 7.66 0.16
N SER A 3 -6.36 8.73 -0.50
CA SER A 3 -4.96 8.85 -0.93
C SER A 3 -4.25 9.58 0.19
N VAL A 4 -3.44 8.86 0.95
CA VAL A 4 -2.54 9.52 1.89
C VAL A 4 -1.28 9.85 1.08
N ASP A 5 -1.21 11.09 0.61
CA ASP A 5 -0.06 11.63 -0.10
C ASP A 5 0.95 12.05 0.97
N LEU A 6 1.82 11.11 1.37
CA LEU A 6 2.80 11.32 2.42
C LEU A 6 4.14 11.63 1.76
N GLY A 7 4.38 12.93 1.52
CA GLY A 7 5.70 13.41 1.16
C GLY A 7 6.73 12.92 2.19
N ALA A 8 7.70 12.13 1.75
CA ALA A 8 8.73 11.53 2.56
C ALA A 8 9.59 12.60 3.26
N ASN A 9 9.16 13.07 4.42
CA ASN A 9 9.90 14.02 5.26
C ASN A 9 10.89 13.29 6.19
N SER A 10 11.70 12.40 5.62
CA SER A 10 13.02 12.11 6.17
C SER A 10 13.95 11.77 5.02
N PRO A 11 15.01 12.55 4.76
CA PRO A 11 16.11 12.18 3.89
C PRO A 11 16.93 11.08 4.59
N GLY A 12 16.29 9.94 4.79
CA GLY A 12 16.80 8.76 5.48
C GLY A 12 16.48 7.53 4.66
N ASN A 13 17.42 6.62 4.64
CA ASN A 13 17.39 5.25 4.13
C ASN A 13 16.24 4.35 4.66
N ILE A 14 15.41 4.86 5.58
CA ILE A 14 14.29 4.13 6.19
C ILE A 14 13.03 4.98 6.12
N LEU A 15 11.95 4.39 5.59
CA LEU A 15 10.59 4.89 5.73
C LEU A 15 9.80 3.95 6.63
N VAL A 16 9.02 4.49 7.58
CA VAL A 16 8.08 3.70 8.39
C VAL A 16 6.68 4.31 8.29
N LEU A 17 5.68 3.51 7.90
CA LEU A 17 4.28 3.93 7.73
C LEU A 17 3.34 2.99 8.47
N GLY A 18 2.59 3.51 9.44
CA GLY A 18 1.53 2.76 10.13
C GLY A 18 0.16 2.94 9.47
N PHE A 19 -0.59 1.85 9.28
CA PHE A 19 -1.98 1.89 8.81
C PHE A 19 -2.85 0.82 9.48
N THR A 20 -4.16 1.04 9.53
CA THR A 20 -5.12 0.09 10.10
C THR A 20 -6.00 -0.50 9.01
N VAL A 21 -6.10 -1.82 8.99
CA VAL A 21 -7.04 -2.59 8.17
C VAL A 21 -8.25 -2.91 9.05
N VAL A 22 -9.41 -2.34 8.71
CA VAL A 22 -10.61 -2.46 9.55
C VAL A 22 -11.30 -3.81 9.38
N THR A 23 -11.25 -4.38 8.18
CA THR A 23 -11.84 -5.67 7.83
C THR A 23 -10.87 -6.44 6.94
N ASP A 24 -10.92 -7.77 7.02
CA ASP A 24 -10.15 -8.66 6.17
C ASP A 24 -10.43 -8.33 4.69
N GLN A 25 -9.41 -7.93 3.95
CA GLN A 25 -9.59 -7.47 2.57
C GLN A 25 -8.30 -7.56 1.75
N TRP A 26 -8.47 -7.51 0.43
CA TRP A 26 -7.38 -7.29 -0.50
C TRP A 26 -7.00 -5.81 -0.48
N ILE A 27 -5.71 -5.55 -0.32
CA ILE A 27 -5.10 -4.24 -0.40
C ILE A 27 -4.12 -4.25 -1.56
N ARG A 28 -4.14 -3.17 -2.32
CA ARG A 28 -3.19 -2.92 -3.39
C ARG A 28 -2.18 -1.90 -2.89
N LEU A 29 -0.92 -2.32 -2.91
CA LEU A 29 0.25 -1.50 -2.67
C LEU A 29 0.85 -1.13 -4.03
N ASP A 30 0.86 0.16 -4.33
CA ASP A 30 1.55 0.72 -5.48
C ASP A 30 2.66 1.63 -4.96
N GLY A 31 3.78 1.69 -5.67
CA GLY A 31 4.83 2.62 -5.28
C GLY A 31 6.07 2.50 -6.14
N SER A 32 7.08 3.27 -5.76
CA SER A 32 8.39 3.24 -6.38
C SER A 32 9.50 3.37 -5.35
N ILE A 33 10.61 2.69 -5.62
CA ILE A 33 11.82 2.77 -4.82
C ILE A 33 12.95 3.23 -5.72
N THR A 34 13.60 4.31 -5.34
CA THR A 34 14.81 4.80 -6.01
C THR A 34 15.99 4.66 -5.07
N ALA A 35 16.94 3.79 -5.40
CA ALA A 35 18.21 3.67 -4.68
C ALA A 35 19.28 4.51 -5.40
N LEU A 36 19.67 5.66 -4.80
CA LEU A 36 20.72 6.51 -5.35
C LEU A 36 22.10 6.05 -4.91
N GLY A 37 22.91 5.55 -5.84
CA GLY A 37 24.31 5.17 -5.58
C GLY A 37 24.93 4.51 -6.79
N GLY A 38 26.08 5.04 -7.24
CA GLY A 38 26.79 4.52 -8.41
C GLY A 38 27.22 3.06 -8.23
N THR A 39 26.96 2.27 -9.27
CA THR A 39 27.46 0.92 -9.56
C THR A 39 26.98 -0.25 -8.68
N VAL A 40 26.05 -1.00 -9.27
CA VAL A 40 25.79 -2.46 -9.20
C VAL A 40 25.50 -3.07 -7.81
N ASN A 41 24.27 -3.59 -7.64
CA ASN A 41 23.76 -4.44 -6.55
C ASN A 41 23.15 -3.77 -5.31
N ASN A 42 22.75 -2.49 -5.37
CA ASN A 42 22.03 -1.89 -4.24
C ASN A 42 20.75 -2.67 -3.91
N HIS A 43 20.56 -2.96 -2.63
CA HIS A 43 19.39 -3.66 -2.14
C HIS A 43 18.42 -2.62 -1.59
N ALA A 44 17.18 -2.70 -2.02
CA ALA A 44 16.09 -2.02 -1.35
C ALA A 44 14.96 -3.01 -1.17
N GLU A 45 14.21 -2.85 -0.10
CA GLU A 45 13.13 -3.75 0.28
C GLU A 45 12.01 -2.97 0.95
N VAL A 46 10.79 -3.50 0.87
CA VAL A 46 9.62 -2.96 1.56
C VAL A 46 8.91 -4.07 2.31
N ILE A 47 9.03 -4.06 3.62
CA ILE A 47 8.44 -5.08 4.47
C ILE A 47 7.09 -4.57 4.97
N ILE A 48 6.04 -5.40 4.89
CA ILE A 48 4.77 -5.11 5.56
C ILE A 48 4.67 -6.05 6.76
N GLU A 49 4.50 -5.51 7.95
CA GLU A 49 4.37 -6.29 9.18
C GLU A 49 3.03 -6.00 9.86
N ARG A 50 2.35 -7.04 10.32
CA ARG A 50 1.25 -6.88 11.27
C ARG A 50 1.81 -6.61 12.65
N VAL A 51 1.33 -5.56 13.31
CA VAL A 51 1.74 -5.15 14.65
C VAL A 51 0.72 -5.64 15.67
N ASN A 52 1.14 -6.57 16.53
CA ASN A 52 0.34 -7.11 17.64
C ASN A 52 1.08 -6.85 18.96
N GLY A 53 1.02 -5.62 19.46
CA GLY A 53 1.80 -5.20 20.62
C GLY A 53 3.30 -5.15 20.28
N ASN A 54 4.10 -5.99 20.94
CA ASN A 54 5.54 -6.12 20.65
C ASN A 54 5.84 -7.16 19.56
N ASP A 55 4.86 -7.99 19.20
CA ASP A 55 5.03 -9.01 18.16
C ASP A 55 4.80 -8.40 16.78
N ARG A 56 5.77 -8.63 15.89
CA ARG A 56 5.70 -8.28 14.48
C ARG A 56 5.59 -9.57 13.67
N GLN A 57 4.54 -9.69 12.86
CA GLN A 57 4.36 -10.81 11.94
C GLN A 57 4.52 -10.30 10.51
N GLY A 58 5.62 -10.71 9.87
CA GLY A 58 5.94 -10.34 8.51
C GLY A 58 4.92 -10.89 7.51
N VAL A 59 4.44 -10.00 6.66
CA VAL A 59 3.92 -10.32 5.33
C VAL A 59 5.04 -9.92 4.38
N ASP A 60 6.05 -10.80 4.29
CA ASP A 60 7.29 -10.50 3.56
C ASP A 60 6.98 -10.26 2.07
N LEU A 61 7.22 -9.02 1.63
CA LEU A 61 7.04 -8.59 0.26
C LEU A 61 8.32 -7.92 -0.20
N GLU A 62 9.28 -8.71 -0.68
CA GLU A 62 10.51 -8.14 -1.19
C GLU A 62 10.28 -7.47 -2.56
N PHE A 63 10.74 -6.23 -2.71
CA PHE A 63 10.66 -5.47 -3.96
C PHE A 63 12.04 -4.96 -4.33
N MET A 64 12.48 -5.25 -5.56
CA MET A 64 13.70 -4.63 -6.08
C MET A 64 13.46 -3.13 -6.35
N PRO A 65 14.53 -2.30 -6.36
CA PRO A 65 14.44 -0.92 -6.81
C PRO A 65 13.70 -0.78 -8.16
N GLY A 66 12.77 0.16 -8.23
CA GLY A 66 11.86 0.33 -9.36
C GLY A 66 10.41 0.55 -8.93
N GLU A 67 9.51 0.56 -9.90
CA GLU A 67 8.07 0.58 -9.66
C GLU A 67 7.56 -0.80 -9.29
N PHE A 68 6.61 -0.85 -8.36
CA PHE A 68 5.95 -2.08 -7.98
C PHE A 68 4.45 -1.90 -7.81
N HIS A 69 3.73 -3.00 -8.08
CA HIS A 69 2.29 -3.11 -7.93
C HIS A 69 1.98 -4.48 -7.34
N LYS A 70 1.48 -4.52 -6.10
CA LYS A 70 1.22 -5.77 -5.39
C LYS A 70 -0.14 -5.77 -4.73
N ASN A 71 -0.92 -6.81 -4.99
CA ASN A 71 -2.10 -7.12 -4.20
C ASN A 71 -1.72 -8.08 -3.08
N VAL A 72 -2.11 -7.75 -1.86
CA VAL A 72 -1.89 -8.54 -0.66
C VAL A 72 -3.21 -8.67 0.10
N PHE A 73 -3.51 -9.88 0.57
CA PHE A 73 -4.65 -10.09 1.45
C PHE A 73 -4.21 -9.85 2.89
N LEU A 74 -4.83 -8.87 3.55
CA LEU A 74 -4.51 -8.52 4.93
C LEU A 74 -5.76 -8.72 5.79
N ALA A 75 -5.60 -9.47 6.88
CA ALA A 75 -6.61 -9.57 7.91
C ALA A 75 -6.75 -8.23 8.65
N SER A 76 -7.89 -8.00 9.29
CA SER A 76 -8.12 -6.83 10.14
C SER A 76 -7.04 -6.68 11.22
N GLY A 77 -6.46 -5.49 11.37
CA GLY A 77 -5.36 -5.25 12.29
C GLY A 77 -4.57 -3.97 12.00
N LEU A 78 -3.59 -3.70 12.86
CA LEU A 78 -2.61 -2.64 12.67
C LEU A 78 -1.42 -3.20 11.88
N TYR A 79 -0.92 -2.43 10.92
CA TYR A 79 0.20 -2.79 10.08
C TYR A 79 1.21 -1.65 10.01
N GLU A 80 2.47 -2.02 9.81
CA GLU A 80 3.59 -1.12 9.56
C GLU A 80 4.24 -1.51 8.24
N ILE A 81 4.52 -0.52 7.39
CA ILE A 81 5.33 -0.68 6.19
C ILE A 81 6.69 -0.06 6.47
N THR A 82 7.74 -0.86 6.30
CA THR A 82 9.12 -0.40 6.45
C THR A 82 9.83 -0.50 5.10
N GLY A 83 10.21 0.64 4.53
CA GLY A 83 11.12 0.70 3.38
C GLY A 83 12.56 0.78 3.89
N HIS A 84 13.46 -0.06 3.38
CA HIS A 84 14.89 -0.02 3.68
C HIS A 84 15.70 -0.02 2.38
N ALA A 85 16.80 0.73 2.35
CA ALA A 85 17.75 0.71 1.24
C ALA A 85 19.19 0.67 1.76
N SER A 86 19.95 -0.32 1.30
CA SER A 86 21.35 -0.53 1.66
C SER A 86 22.26 -0.68 0.44
N ALA A 87 23.49 -0.20 0.60
CA ALA A 87 24.50 -0.25 -0.43
C ALA A 87 25.10 -1.66 -0.47
N ALA A 88 25.18 -2.25 -1.67
CA ALA A 88 25.72 -3.60 -1.86
C ALA A 88 27.16 -3.75 -1.37
N SER A 89 27.93 -2.66 -1.44
CA SER A 89 29.37 -2.64 -1.23
C SER A 89 29.76 -2.78 0.24
N ASN A 90 28.90 -2.38 1.17
CA ASN A 90 29.21 -2.36 2.60
C ASN A 90 28.01 -2.69 3.51
N GLY A 91 26.81 -2.92 2.95
CA GLY A 91 25.58 -3.14 3.71
C GLY A 91 25.12 -1.90 4.49
N ASN A 92 25.79 -0.76 4.32
CA ASN A 92 25.42 0.47 5.00
C ASN A 92 24.23 1.11 4.31
N ASP A 93 23.50 1.86 5.12
CA ASP A 93 22.38 2.66 4.70
C ASP A 93 22.71 3.63 3.57
N MET A 94 21.86 3.65 2.54
CA MET A 94 22.04 4.51 1.38
C MET A 94 21.46 5.90 1.61
N THR A 95 22.34 6.91 1.65
CA THR A 95 21.93 8.32 1.65
C THR A 95 21.36 8.71 0.29
N GLY A 96 20.16 9.29 0.27
CA GLY A 96 19.50 9.79 -0.95
C GLY A 96 18.53 8.80 -1.60
N SER A 97 18.27 7.64 -0.98
CA SER A 97 17.17 6.79 -1.42
C SER A 97 15.82 7.47 -1.22
N SER A 98 14.89 7.22 -2.14
CA SER A 98 13.52 7.73 -2.08
C SER A 98 12.53 6.58 -2.14
N PHE A 99 11.47 6.70 -1.35
CA PHE A 99 10.39 5.75 -1.32
C PHE A 99 9.05 6.49 -1.49
N ASP A 100 8.25 6.04 -2.44
CA ASP A 100 6.91 6.55 -2.68
C ASP A 100 5.90 5.39 -2.61
N PHE A 101 4.81 5.58 -1.87
CA PHE A 101 3.82 4.54 -1.58
C PHE A 101 2.40 5.07 -1.63
N VAL A 102 1.54 4.30 -2.28
CA VAL A 102 0.10 4.49 -2.28
C VAL A 102 -0.56 3.18 -1.88
N ILE A 103 -1.37 3.24 -0.83
CA ILE A 103 -2.16 2.11 -0.33
C ILE A 103 -3.61 2.32 -0.75
N THR A 104 -4.18 1.32 -1.45
CA THR A 104 -5.60 1.35 -1.82
C THR A 104 -6.31 0.05 -1.47
N THR A 105 -7.56 0.14 -1.03
CA THR A 105 -8.42 -1.02 -0.83
C THR A 105 -8.92 -1.55 -2.17
N VAL A 106 -8.78 -2.85 -2.43
CA VAL A 106 -9.35 -3.50 -3.62
C VAL A 106 -10.81 -3.85 -3.28
N PRO A 107 -11.81 -3.21 -3.90
CA PRO A 107 -13.19 -3.52 -3.61
C PRO A 107 -13.51 -4.95 -4.02
N GLU A 108 -14.21 -5.69 -3.16
CA GLU A 108 -14.70 -7.02 -3.53
C GLU A 108 -15.57 -6.95 -4.78
N PRO A 109 -15.51 -7.95 -5.68
CA PRO A 109 -16.34 -7.98 -6.88
C PRO A 109 -17.84 -7.81 -6.58
N GLY A 110 -18.31 -8.31 -5.43
CA GLY A 110 -19.69 -8.16 -4.96
C GLY A 110 -20.10 -6.71 -4.64
N THR A 111 -19.17 -5.88 -4.19
CA THR A 111 -19.44 -4.47 -3.86
C THR A 111 -19.85 -3.69 -5.11
N TRP A 112 -19.17 -3.93 -6.23
CA TRP A 112 -19.51 -3.30 -7.52
C TRP A 112 -20.88 -3.74 -8.02
N LEU A 113 -21.20 -5.03 -7.89
CA LEU A 113 -22.51 -5.55 -8.26
C LEU A 113 -23.62 -4.92 -7.41
N LEU A 114 -23.43 -4.83 -6.09
CA LEU A 114 -24.41 -4.23 -5.19
C LEU A 114 -24.58 -2.73 -5.42
N MET A 115 -23.51 -1.99 -5.67
CA MET A 115 -23.59 -0.58 -6.07
C MET A 115 -24.34 -0.40 -7.39
N GLY A 116 -24.06 -1.25 -8.39
CA GLY A 116 -24.75 -1.23 -9.68
C GLY A 116 -26.24 -1.54 -9.54
N LEU A 117 -26.60 -2.57 -8.76
CA LEU A 117 -27.98 -2.93 -8.48
C LEU A 117 -28.71 -1.85 -7.67
N GLY A 118 -28.04 -1.24 -6.70
CA GLY A 118 -28.57 -0.13 -5.92
C GLY A 118 -28.91 1.08 -6.80
N LEU A 119 -27.99 1.46 -7.70
CA LEU A 119 -28.23 2.54 -8.65
C LEU A 119 -29.39 2.24 -9.59
N LEU A 120 -29.47 1.02 -10.13
CA LEU A 120 -30.58 0.56 -10.97
C LEU A 120 -31.92 0.60 -10.23
N ALA A 121 -31.96 0.21 -8.95
CA ALA A 121 -33.17 0.25 -8.13
C ALA A 121 -33.64 1.70 -7.88
N VAL A 122 -32.70 2.62 -7.61
CA VAL A 122 -33.01 4.06 -7.46
C VAL A 122 -33.53 4.65 -8.76
N MET A 123 -32.90 4.36 -9.90
CA MET A 123 -33.35 4.84 -11.22
C MET A 123 -34.76 4.34 -11.55
N ARG A 124 -35.07 3.06 -11.29
CA ARG A 124 -36.42 2.51 -11.48
C ARG A 124 -37.46 3.17 -10.58
N ARG A 125 -37.09 3.53 -9.35
CA ARG A 125 -37.98 4.26 -8.44
C ARG A 125 -38.23 5.69 -8.90
N TYR A 126 -37.21 6.37 -9.43
CA TYR A 126 -37.34 7.71 -9.99
C TYR A 126 -38.24 7.73 -11.23
N GLN A 127 -38.12 6.73 -12.11
CA GLN A 127 -38.99 6.60 -13.28
C GLN A 127 -40.46 6.33 -12.92
N LYS A 128 -40.73 5.62 -11.82
CA LYS A 128 -42.10 5.40 -11.31
C LYS A 128 -42.68 6.60 -10.54
N GLY A 129 -41.86 7.52 -10.07
CA GLY A 129 -42.29 8.71 -9.32
C GLY A 129 -42.64 9.93 -10.18
N SER A 130 -42.45 9.85 -11.50
CA SER A 130 -42.67 10.97 -12.44
C SER A 130 -43.88 10.79 -13.35
N ALA A 131 -44.87 9.98 -12.95
CA ALA A 131 -46.17 9.94 -13.62
C ALA A 131 -47.13 10.95 -12.94
N PRO A 132 -47.58 12.02 -13.63
CA PRO A 132 -48.65 12.91 -13.14
C PRO A 132 -50.01 12.23 -13.10
#